data_AF-A0A6I9NVU4-F1
#
_entry.id   AF-A0A6I9NVU4-F1
#
_cell.length_a   1.000
_cell.length_b   1.000
_cell.length_c   1.000
_cell.angle_alpha   90.00
_cell.angle_beta   90.00
_cell.angle_gamma   90.00
#
_symmetry.space_group_name_H-M   'P 1'
#
loop_
_entity.id
_entity.type
_entity.pdbx_description
1 polymer ?
#
loop_
_entity_poly.entity_id
_entity_poly.type
_entity_poly.pdbx_seq_one_letter_code
_entity_poly.pdbx_strand_id
1 'polypeptide(L)'
;MLGFVNSLMVRRYLTLVTGLFECLCFSGAVFGWASLVFILKTEGYFSSLCVSTTGVNATQILDCSGQDEQFSLVFTIASFLFSFLMLPNGVLFDRFGTTVARLFGITLYTTGTLMMAFSTAALSNLMFPALALMASGGNMFLLTNLQLGILFGSHRSTVITLYNGSIGSSSALFLVIKLLHEAGIFFLPSFLFLSACSVLHLLRTFFLLPRGKIPHPLPDGYTCGITCGKSKTLSLEQITAEGNNQPTTEDVKDVPVGQEKSLRECLKSRLFWWHLLWLSVMLLRHYLYIGTLNPMLHRLTDGDPSLVSWYTDAFAITQLCGVLCAPWNGLIFDRNKGKPSTEGESEQEADLRASVLSLFLTALQCVLFSVCACIPSLPLQYFTFVLEVINRSFLFGGNAAFINVAFPLCHFTKLYGLVL
;
A
#
# COMPACT_ATOMS: atom_id res chain seq x y z
N MET A 1 5.82 37.11 8.05
CA MET A 1 4.74 36.10 8.05
C MET A 1 4.66 35.34 6.73
N LEU A 2 4.69 35.99 5.55
CA LEU A 2 4.66 35.33 4.23
C LEU A 2 5.78 34.29 3.99
N GLY A 3 7.03 34.60 4.36
CA GLY A 3 8.16 33.68 4.16
C GLY A 3 8.08 32.40 4.99
N PHE A 4 7.49 32.46 6.19
CA PHE A 4 7.28 31.31 7.08
C PHE A 4 6.16 30.39 6.56
N VAL A 5 5.07 30.97 6.04
CA VAL A 5 3.97 30.24 5.40
C VAL A 5 4.44 29.53 4.13
N ASN A 6 5.26 30.20 3.30
CA ASN A 6 5.86 29.58 2.12
C ASN A 6 6.79 28.41 2.49
N SER A 7 7.62 28.55 3.52
CA SER A 7 8.48 27.46 4.01
C SER A 7 7.68 26.24 4.51
N LEU A 8 6.54 26.48 5.18
CA LEU A 8 5.63 25.44 5.66
C LEU A 8 4.96 24.67 4.51
N MET A 9 4.49 25.38 3.48
CA MET A 9 3.90 24.78 2.29
C MET A 9 4.92 23.96 1.50
N VAL A 10 6.12 24.51 1.25
CA VAL A 10 7.21 23.80 0.56
C VAL A 10 7.55 22.50 1.28
N ARG A 11 7.64 22.51 2.62
CA ARG A 11 7.93 21.31 3.40
C ARG A 11 6.82 20.27 3.31
N ARG A 12 5.54 20.68 3.35
CA ARG A 12 4.39 19.75 3.20
C ARG A 12 4.39 19.08 1.83
N TYR A 13 4.60 19.84 0.76
CA TYR A 13 4.69 19.28 -0.60
C TYR A 13 5.91 18.39 -0.78
N LEU A 14 7.07 18.77 -0.23
CA LEU A 14 8.27 17.94 -0.27
C LEU A 14 8.07 16.61 0.45
N THR A 15 7.46 16.61 1.65
CA THR A 15 7.16 15.39 2.40
C THR A 15 6.16 14.50 1.65
N LEU A 16 5.17 15.09 0.95
CA LEU A 16 4.25 14.37 0.07
C LEU A 16 4.97 13.73 -1.11
N VAL A 17 5.68 14.51 -1.93
CA VAL A 17 6.34 14.03 -3.16
C VAL A 17 7.37 12.94 -2.85
N THR A 18 8.21 13.16 -1.84
CA THR A 18 9.19 12.14 -1.41
C THR A 18 8.52 10.89 -0.84
N GLY A 19 7.34 11.02 -0.24
CA GLY A 19 6.56 9.89 0.23
C GLY A 19 5.94 9.08 -0.89
N LEU A 20 5.39 9.76 -1.89
CA LEU A 20 4.85 9.11 -3.08
C LEU A 20 5.95 8.34 -3.81
N PHE A 21 7.12 8.96 -3.98
CA PHE A 21 8.29 8.29 -4.56
C PHE A 21 8.74 7.08 -3.73
N GLU A 22 8.80 7.21 -2.40
CA GLU A 22 9.11 6.08 -1.51
C GLU A 22 8.11 4.93 -1.67
N CYS A 23 6.81 5.22 -1.65
CA CYS A 23 5.78 4.20 -1.84
C CYS A 23 5.84 3.57 -3.24
N LEU A 24 6.06 4.39 -4.26
CA LEU A 24 6.18 3.98 -5.66
C LEU A 24 7.38 3.07 -5.90
N CYS A 25 8.50 3.28 -5.20
CA CYS A 25 9.68 2.47 -5.42
C CYS A 25 9.77 1.25 -4.50
N PHE A 26 9.21 1.29 -3.28
CA PHE A 26 9.57 0.29 -2.26
C PHE A 26 8.41 -0.39 -1.55
N SER A 27 7.19 0.17 -1.55
CA SER A 27 6.14 -0.33 -0.64
C SER A 27 5.48 -1.65 -1.04
N GLY A 28 5.37 -1.95 -2.34
CA GLY A 28 4.61 -3.09 -2.87
C GLY A 28 5.33 -3.82 -4.00
N ALA A 29 6.67 -3.79 -4.00
CA ALA A 29 7.50 -4.45 -5.01
C ALA A 29 7.16 -5.94 -5.19
N VAL A 30 6.76 -6.61 -4.11
CA VAL A 30 6.35 -8.02 -4.10
C VAL A 30 5.22 -8.31 -5.10
N PHE A 31 4.35 -7.36 -5.40
CA PHE A 31 3.28 -7.54 -6.39
C PHE A 31 3.76 -7.51 -7.84
N GLY A 32 5.03 -7.17 -8.08
CA GLY A 32 5.73 -7.34 -9.37
C GLY A 32 6.29 -8.74 -9.58
N TRP A 33 5.83 -9.72 -8.81
CA TRP A 33 6.36 -11.08 -8.75
C TRP A 33 6.53 -11.73 -10.12
N ALA A 34 5.59 -11.53 -11.04
CA ALA A 34 5.62 -12.13 -12.37
C ALA A 34 6.93 -11.82 -13.13
N SER A 35 7.43 -10.58 -13.02
CA SER A 35 8.71 -10.16 -13.62
C SER A 35 9.90 -10.77 -12.91
N LEU A 36 9.85 -10.91 -11.58
CA LEU A 36 10.92 -11.51 -10.79
C LEU A 36 11.05 -13.01 -11.07
N VAL A 37 9.94 -13.74 -11.22
CA VAL A 37 9.93 -15.19 -11.57
C VAL A 37 10.70 -15.46 -12.86
N PHE A 38 10.59 -14.58 -13.85
CA PHE A 38 11.34 -14.73 -15.10
C PHE A 38 12.85 -14.79 -14.84
N ILE A 39 13.36 -13.84 -14.06
CA ILE A 39 14.79 -13.77 -13.69
C ILE A 39 15.20 -15.03 -12.92
N LEU A 40 14.37 -15.45 -11.95
CA LEU A 40 14.66 -16.60 -11.08
C LEU A 40 14.70 -17.92 -11.87
N LYS A 41 13.83 -18.08 -12.87
CA LYS A 41 13.86 -19.21 -13.79
C LYS A 41 15.16 -19.23 -14.60
N THR A 42 15.59 -18.08 -15.13
CA THR A 42 16.86 -17.95 -15.87
C THR A 42 18.07 -18.25 -14.98
N GLU A 43 18.04 -17.85 -13.72
CA GLU A 43 19.09 -18.13 -12.71
C GLU A 43 19.01 -19.55 -12.11
N GLY A 44 18.05 -20.38 -12.56
CA GLY A 44 17.96 -21.79 -12.19
C GLY A 44 17.38 -22.07 -10.80
N TYR A 45 16.68 -21.12 -10.17
CA TYR A 45 16.01 -21.33 -8.88
C TYR A 45 14.96 -22.43 -8.97
N PHE A 46 14.92 -23.32 -7.98
CA PHE A 46 14.02 -24.49 -7.93
C PHE A 46 14.09 -25.42 -9.16
N SER A 47 15.11 -25.30 -10.02
CA SER A 47 15.25 -26.11 -11.24
C SER A 47 15.34 -27.61 -10.97
N SER A 48 15.75 -28.01 -9.77
CA SER A 48 15.76 -29.40 -9.30
C SER A 48 14.38 -30.06 -9.24
N LEU A 49 13.30 -29.27 -9.27
CA LEU A 49 11.93 -29.75 -9.28
C LEU A 49 11.37 -29.96 -10.70
N CYS A 50 12.17 -29.66 -11.73
CA CYS A 50 11.83 -30.00 -13.10
C CYS A 50 12.18 -31.46 -13.38
N VAL A 51 11.24 -32.22 -13.93
CA VAL A 51 11.39 -33.65 -14.22
C VAL A 51 11.25 -33.89 -15.73
N SER A 52 12.14 -34.70 -16.31
CA SER A 52 11.99 -35.14 -17.70
C SER A 52 10.91 -36.22 -17.78
N THR A 53 9.79 -35.90 -18.42
CA THR A 53 8.66 -36.81 -18.65
C THR A 53 8.63 -37.23 -20.13
N THR A 54 8.26 -38.48 -20.41
CA THR A 54 8.05 -38.93 -21.80
C THR A 54 6.63 -38.60 -22.24
N GLY A 55 6.50 -37.70 -23.20
CA GLY A 55 5.21 -37.36 -23.80
C GLY A 55 4.60 -38.50 -24.61
N VAL A 56 3.34 -38.35 -25.00
CA VAL A 56 2.55 -39.35 -25.77
C VAL A 56 3.23 -39.75 -27.09
N ASN A 57 4.10 -38.89 -27.63
CA ASN A 57 4.87 -39.10 -28.86
C ASN A 57 6.31 -39.61 -28.63
N ALA A 58 6.63 -40.14 -27.44
CA ALA A 58 7.97 -40.55 -27.02
C ALA A 58 9.04 -39.44 -27.04
N THR A 59 8.62 -38.17 -27.10
CA THR A 59 9.48 -36.99 -26.93
C THR A 59 9.70 -36.72 -25.44
N GLN A 60 10.94 -36.43 -25.03
CA GLN A 60 11.22 -35.95 -23.67
C GLN A 60 10.70 -34.53 -23.52
N ILE A 61 9.73 -34.34 -22.63
CA ILE A 61 9.17 -33.04 -22.25
C ILE A 61 9.68 -32.73 -20.85
N LEU A 62 10.31 -31.57 -20.68
CA LEU A 62 10.70 -31.10 -19.36
C LEU A 62 9.46 -30.53 -18.66
N ASP A 63 8.95 -31.24 -17.65
CA ASP A 63 7.84 -30.78 -16.82
C ASP A 63 8.41 -30.01 -15.61
N CYS A 64 8.07 -28.72 -15.51
CA CYS A 64 8.47 -27.83 -14.43
C CYS A 64 7.30 -27.40 -13.54
N SER A 65 6.19 -28.14 -13.56
CA SER A 65 5.01 -27.85 -12.71
C SER A 65 5.37 -27.65 -11.23
N GLY A 66 6.21 -28.53 -10.66
CA GLY A 66 6.68 -28.41 -9.26
C GLY A 66 7.50 -27.15 -8.98
N GLN A 67 8.24 -26.64 -9.98
CA GLN A 67 8.97 -25.37 -9.88
C GLN A 67 8.00 -24.19 -9.78
N ASP A 68 6.98 -24.18 -10.63
CA ASP A 68 5.94 -23.15 -10.65
C ASP A 68 5.05 -23.18 -9.40
N GLU A 69 4.80 -24.36 -8.83
CA GLU A 69 4.15 -24.51 -7.53
C GLU A 69 4.96 -23.86 -6.40
N GLN A 70 6.28 -24.07 -6.36
CA GLN A 70 7.12 -23.42 -5.36
C GLN A 70 7.14 -21.90 -5.50
N PHE A 71 7.26 -21.38 -6.72
CA PHE A 71 7.19 -19.93 -6.95
C PHE A 71 5.83 -19.36 -6.53
N SER A 72 4.74 -20.08 -6.83
CA SER A 72 3.39 -19.68 -6.40
C SER A 72 3.26 -19.68 -4.87
N LEU A 73 3.85 -20.67 -4.19
CA LEU A 73 3.85 -20.75 -2.73
C LEU A 73 4.66 -19.59 -2.09
N VAL A 74 5.83 -19.28 -2.63
CA VAL A 74 6.67 -18.15 -2.18
C VAL A 74 5.88 -16.84 -2.25
N PHE A 75 5.21 -16.56 -3.38
CA PHE A 75 4.38 -15.36 -3.53
C PHE A 75 3.16 -15.36 -2.61
N THR A 76 2.52 -16.52 -2.43
CA THR A 76 1.35 -16.66 -1.57
C THR A 76 1.70 -16.34 -0.11
N ILE A 77 2.83 -16.87 0.39
CA ILE A 77 3.29 -16.59 1.76
C ILE A 77 3.67 -15.12 1.90
N ALA A 78 4.38 -14.54 0.94
CA ALA A 78 4.78 -13.13 0.99
C ALA A 78 3.55 -12.19 0.97
N SER A 79 2.56 -12.47 0.11
CA SER A 79 1.32 -11.68 0.02
C SER A 79 0.42 -11.87 1.24
N PHE A 80 0.36 -13.08 1.79
CA PHE A 80 -0.32 -13.33 3.06
C PHE A 80 0.32 -12.54 4.20
N LEU A 81 1.65 -12.58 4.34
CA LEU A 81 2.37 -11.84 5.38
C LEU A 81 2.29 -10.32 5.16
N PHE A 82 2.23 -9.87 3.90
CA PHE A 82 1.93 -8.48 3.57
C PHE A 82 0.59 -8.04 4.19
N SER A 83 -0.48 -8.80 3.99
CA SER A 83 -1.79 -8.51 4.61
C SER A 83 -1.76 -8.71 6.13
N PHE A 84 -1.38 -9.89 6.60
CA PHE A 84 -1.45 -10.27 8.02
C PHE A 84 -0.64 -9.35 8.95
N LEU A 85 0.54 -8.89 8.51
CA LEU A 85 1.39 -8.02 9.32
C LEU A 85 0.96 -6.55 9.30
N MET A 86 -0.03 -6.14 8.49
CA MET A 86 -0.58 -4.78 8.52
C MET A 86 -1.11 -4.42 9.91
N LEU A 87 -1.88 -5.31 10.55
CA LEU A 87 -2.45 -5.05 11.87
C LEU A 87 -1.35 -4.90 12.96
N PRO A 88 -0.42 -5.86 13.15
CA PRO A 88 0.71 -5.69 14.06
C PRO A 88 1.52 -4.42 13.79
N ASN A 89 1.81 -4.13 12.52
CA ASN A 89 2.54 -2.94 12.12
C ASN A 89 1.76 -1.66 12.45
N GLY A 90 0.43 -1.67 12.28
CA GLY A 90 -0.44 -0.57 12.66
C GLY A 90 -0.49 -0.33 14.17
N VAL A 91 -0.50 -1.40 14.98
CA VAL A 91 -0.40 -1.31 16.45
C VAL A 91 0.97 -0.78 16.88
N LEU A 92 2.05 -1.25 16.26
CA LEU A 92 3.41 -0.75 16.50
C LEU A 92 3.49 0.75 16.22
N PHE A 93 2.98 1.18 15.06
CA PHE A 93 2.93 2.57 14.66
C PHE A 93 2.09 3.43 15.61
N ASP A 94 0.91 2.97 15.99
CA ASP A 94 0.04 3.71 16.91
C ASP A 94 0.63 3.84 18.32
N ARG A 95 1.41 2.84 18.79
CA ARG A 95 1.98 2.84 20.15
C ARG A 95 3.30 3.57 20.27
N PHE A 96 4.21 3.39 19.31
CA PHE A 96 5.57 3.91 19.38
C PHE A 96 5.83 5.09 18.43
N GLY A 97 4.85 5.44 17.60
CA GLY A 97 4.93 6.56 16.67
C GLY A 97 5.78 6.26 15.43
N THR A 98 5.92 7.31 14.60
CA THR A 98 6.49 7.23 13.26
C THR A 98 7.95 6.81 13.25
N THR A 99 8.80 7.35 14.12
CA THR A 99 10.25 7.09 14.05
C THR A 99 10.58 5.62 14.30
N VAL A 100 10.03 5.04 15.38
CA VAL A 100 10.29 3.64 15.76
C VAL A 100 9.74 2.70 14.70
N ALA A 101 8.50 2.94 14.25
CA ALA A 101 7.87 2.16 13.19
C ALA A 101 8.72 2.17 11.92
N ARG A 102 9.24 3.33 11.51
CA ARG A 102 10.10 3.43 10.31
C ARG A 102 11.44 2.74 10.47
N LEU A 103 12.14 2.90 11.60
CA LEU A 103 13.41 2.20 11.81
C LEU A 103 13.23 0.68 11.78
N PHE A 104 12.14 0.18 12.37
CA PHE A 104 11.76 -1.23 12.27
C PHE A 104 11.50 -1.65 10.80
N GLY A 105 10.67 -0.89 10.08
CA GLY A 105 10.37 -1.17 8.67
C GLY A 105 11.60 -1.15 7.76
N ILE A 106 12.51 -0.18 7.94
CA ILE A 106 13.77 -0.07 7.20
C ILE A 106 14.65 -1.29 7.48
N THR A 107 14.73 -1.72 8.74
CA THR A 107 15.55 -2.89 9.12
C THR A 107 15.02 -4.16 8.45
N LEU A 108 13.70 -4.39 8.49
CA LEU A 108 13.07 -5.53 7.81
C LEU A 108 13.29 -5.49 6.30
N TYR A 109 13.04 -4.34 5.66
CA TYR A 109 13.19 -4.19 4.22
C TYR A 109 14.64 -4.39 3.75
N THR A 110 15.60 -3.81 4.49
CA THR A 110 17.03 -3.94 4.20
C THR A 110 17.49 -5.39 4.39
N THR A 111 17.02 -6.06 5.45
CA THR A 111 17.32 -7.48 5.67
C THR A 111 16.76 -8.33 4.53
N GLY A 112 15.51 -8.11 4.13
CA GLY A 112 14.89 -8.84 3.03
C GLY A 112 15.60 -8.64 1.68
N THR A 113 15.99 -7.40 1.35
CA THR A 113 16.75 -7.11 0.13
C THR A 113 18.16 -7.69 0.15
N LEU A 114 18.85 -7.69 1.31
CA LEU A 114 20.16 -8.34 1.45
C LEU A 114 20.04 -9.87 1.33
N MET A 115 19.02 -10.47 1.94
CA MET A 115 18.76 -11.91 1.80
C MET A 115 18.51 -12.30 0.35
N MET A 116 17.80 -11.45 -0.41
CA MET A 116 17.64 -11.65 -1.86
C MET A 116 18.96 -11.45 -2.62
N ALA A 117 19.74 -10.42 -2.28
CA ALA A 117 21.04 -10.18 -2.91
C ALA A 117 21.98 -11.39 -2.81
N PHE A 118 22.02 -12.05 -1.64
CA PHE A 118 22.86 -13.21 -1.39
C PHE A 118 22.18 -14.56 -1.64
N SER A 119 20.94 -14.59 -2.12
CA SER A 119 20.30 -15.85 -2.49
C SER A 119 20.95 -16.42 -3.75
N THR A 120 21.00 -17.74 -3.82
CA THR A 120 21.50 -18.49 -4.99
C THR A 120 20.53 -19.64 -5.28
N ALA A 121 20.65 -20.27 -6.45
CA ALA A 121 19.84 -21.44 -6.79
C ALA A 121 19.95 -22.57 -5.74
N ALA A 122 21.13 -22.77 -5.14
CA ALA A 122 21.35 -23.73 -4.05
C ALA A 122 20.62 -23.35 -2.75
N LEU A 123 20.42 -22.04 -2.52
CA LEU A 123 19.71 -21.47 -1.38
C LEU A 123 18.33 -20.91 -1.78
N SER A 124 17.63 -21.56 -2.72
CA SER A 124 16.32 -21.11 -3.21
C SER A 124 15.30 -20.88 -2.09
N ASN A 125 15.40 -21.62 -0.98
CA ASN A 125 14.51 -21.46 0.18
C ASN A 125 14.71 -20.13 0.94
N LEU A 126 15.82 -19.40 0.72
CA LEU A 126 16.04 -18.09 1.33
C LEU A 126 15.05 -17.04 0.83
N MET A 127 14.42 -17.29 -0.33
CA MET A 127 13.40 -16.42 -0.91
C MET A 127 12.16 -16.25 -0.05
N PHE A 128 11.75 -17.30 0.68
CA PHE A 128 10.58 -17.27 1.56
C PHE A 128 10.70 -16.17 2.62
N PRO A 129 11.73 -16.19 3.49
CA PRO A 129 11.91 -15.11 4.46
C PRO A 129 12.32 -13.79 3.80
N ALA A 130 13.06 -13.79 2.69
CA ALA A 130 13.47 -12.55 2.02
C ALA A 130 12.27 -11.70 1.57
N LEU A 131 11.33 -12.29 0.82
CA LEU A 131 10.15 -11.57 0.33
C LEU A 131 9.16 -11.24 1.44
N ALA A 132 9.04 -12.11 2.46
CA ALA A 132 8.23 -11.82 3.64
C ALA A 132 8.70 -10.56 4.39
N LEU A 133 10.01 -10.42 4.57
CA LEU A 133 10.62 -9.25 5.22
C LEU A 133 10.48 -8.00 4.36
N MET A 134 10.68 -8.10 3.04
CA MET A 134 10.44 -7.00 2.09
C MET A 134 8.98 -6.55 2.12
N ALA A 135 8.02 -7.48 2.09
CA ALA A 135 6.58 -7.20 2.19
C ALA A 135 6.24 -6.44 3.48
N SER A 136 6.72 -6.93 4.62
CA SER A 136 6.46 -6.29 5.92
C SER A 136 7.08 -4.89 6.02
N GLY A 137 8.33 -4.72 5.56
CA GLY A 137 9.00 -3.43 5.53
C GLY A 137 8.30 -2.42 4.59
N GLY A 138 7.87 -2.86 3.41
CA GLY A 138 7.16 -2.04 2.43
C GLY A 138 5.81 -1.53 2.94
N ASN A 139 5.07 -2.38 3.67
CA ASN A 139 3.85 -1.98 4.37
C ASN A 139 4.07 -0.87 5.39
N MET A 140 5.16 -0.94 6.13
CA MET A 140 5.46 0.07 7.15
C MET A 140 5.72 1.44 6.52
N PHE A 141 6.35 1.47 5.34
CA PHE A 141 6.49 2.70 4.56
C PHE A 141 5.12 3.25 4.15
N LEU A 142 4.18 2.41 3.71
CA LEU A 142 2.83 2.87 3.41
C LEU A 142 2.13 3.45 4.64
N LEU A 143 2.06 2.70 5.74
CA LEU A 143 1.36 3.13 6.98
C LEU A 143 1.88 4.47 7.50
N THR A 144 3.20 4.64 7.52
CA THR A 144 3.83 5.87 8.01
C THR A 144 3.65 7.07 7.08
N ASN A 145 3.32 6.83 5.81
CA ASN A 145 2.98 7.87 4.83
C ASN A 145 1.47 8.19 4.80
N LEU A 146 0.58 7.25 5.11
CA LEU A 146 -0.87 7.49 5.11
C LEU A 146 -1.32 8.60 6.07
N GLN A 147 -0.64 8.76 7.22
CA GLN A 147 -0.91 9.87 8.16
C GLN A 147 -0.69 11.26 7.53
N LEU A 148 0.15 11.37 6.49
CA LEU A 148 0.44 12.64 5.83
C LEU A 148 -0.79 13.21 5.12
N GLY A 149 -1.78 12.36 4.79
CA GLY A 149 -3.07 12.83 4.27
C GLY A 149 -3.79 13.80 5.21
N ILE A 150 -3.56 13.70 6.53
CA ILE A 150 -4.14 14.63 7.53
C ILE A 150 -3.70 16.07 7.25
N LEU A 151 -2.49 16.29 6.71
CA LEU A 151 -1.93 17.61 6.43
C LEU A 151 -2.67 18.38 5.32
N PHE A 152 -3.52 17.70 4.54
CA PHE A 152 -4.19 18.24 3.36
C PHE A 152 -5.70 18.48 3.54
N GLY A 153 -6.21 18.42 4.78
CA GLY A 153 -7.57 18.85 5.12
C GLY A 153 -8.65 18.26 4.20
N SER A 154 -9.31 19.10 3.39
CA SER A 154 -10.37 18.71 2.47
C SER A 154 -9.95 17.77 1.32
N HIS A 155 -8.65 17.63 1.03
CA HIS A 155 -8.12 16.72 0.00
C HIS A 155 -7.50 15.46 0.59
N ARG A 156 -7.79 15.17 1.86
CA ARG A 156 -7.21 14.06 2.60
C ARG A 156 -7.46 12.71 1.93
N SER A 157 -8.68 12.42 1.48
CA SER A 157 -9.00 11.13 0.86
C SER A 157 -8.23 10.98 -0.43
N THR A 158 -8.15 12.03 -1.26
CA THR A 158 -7.34 12.06 -2.48
C THR A 158 -5.86 11.77 -2.21
N VAL A 159 -5.26 12.36 -1.16
CA VAL A 159 -3.85 12.09 -0.82
C VAL A 159 -3.66 10.64 -0.34
N ILE A 160 -4.58 10.13 0.48
CA ILE A 160 -4.57 8.75 0.96
C ILE A 160 -4.72 7.75 -0.20
N THR A 161 -5.61 8.02 -1.15
CA THR A 161 -5.77 7.15 -2.32
C THR A 161 -4.55 7.23 -3.23
N LEU A 162 -3.91 8.39 -3.37
CA LEU A 162 -2.67 8.53 -4.14
C LEU A 162 -1.50 7.71 -3.58
N TYR A 163 -1.36 7.63 -2.25
CA TYR A 163 -0.40 6.71 -1.61
C TYR A 163 -0.73 5.24 -1.89
N ASN A 164 -2.02 4.87 -1.82
CA ASN A 164 -2.49 3.52 -2.17
C ASN A 164 -2.31 3.19 -3.68
N GLY A 165 -2.38 4.19 -4.55
CA GLY A 165 -2.03 4.06 -5.97
C GLY A 165 -0.55 3.80 -6.17
N SER A 166 0.28 4.56 -5.47
CA SER A 166 1.75 4.45 -5.56
C SER A 166 2.23 3.05 -5.17
N ILE A 167 1.64 2.45 -4.14
CA ILE A 167 1.98 1.06 -3.77
C ILE A 167 1.55 0.04 -4.85
N GLY A 168 0.40 0.24 -5.52
CA GLY A 168 0.01 -0.60 -6.65
C GLY A 168 1.04 -0.57 -7.77
N SER A 169 1.50 0.64 -8.11
CA SER A 169 2.50 0.89 -9.15
C SER A 169 3.92 0.46 -8.79
N SER A 170 4.22 0.23 -7.51
CA SER A 170 5.54 -0.21 -7.08
C SER A 170 5.93 -1.63 -7.50
N SER A 171 4.96 -2.42 -7.95
CA SER A 171 5.22 -3.69 -8.65
C SER A 171 6.18 -3.54 -9.84
N ALA A 172 6.24 -2.36 -10.44
CA ALA A 172 7.17 -2.06 -11.52
C ALA A 172 8.65 -2.08 -11.11
N LEU A 173 8.97 -2.03 -9.82
CA LEU A 173 10.36 -2.17 -9.36
C LEU A 173 10.99 -3.47 -9.90
N PHE A 174 10.27 -4.59 -9.80
CA PHE A 174 10.78 -5.88 -10.27
C PHE A 174 10.80 -5.97 -11.81
N LEU A 175 9.96 -5.21 -12.51
CA LEU A 175 10.09 -5.03 -13.95
C LEU A 175 11.39 -4.30 -14.30
N VAL A 176 11.70 -3.20 -13.60
CA VAL A 176 12.97 -2.48 -13.82
C VAL A 176 14.16 -3.41 -13.58
N ILE A 177 14.13 -4.22 -12.51
CA ILE A 177 15.18 -5.22 -12.26
C ILE A 177 15.26 -6.26 -13.38
N LYS A 178 14.13 -6.73 -13.91
CA LYS A 178 14.09 -7.65 -15.06
C LYS A 178 14.76 -7.03 -16.29
N LEU A 179 14.39 -5.81 -16.65
CA LEU A 179 14.96 -5.11 -17.81
C LEU A 179 16.47 -4.83 -17.63
N LEU A 180 16.91 -4.51 -16.41
CA LEU A 180 18.34 -4.37 -16.10
C LEU A 180 19.09 -5.70 -16.23
N HIS A 181 18.46 -6.81 -15.82
CA HIS A 181 19.02 -8.16 -15.96
C HIS A 181 19.17 -8.57 -17.43
N GLU A 182 18.16 -8.31 -18.25
CA GLU A 182 18.22 -8.51 -19.70
C GLU A 182 19.29 -7.63 -20.38
N ALA A 183 19.55 -6.45 -19.84
CA ALA A 183 20.64 -5.56 -20.28
C ALA A 183 22.04 -5.98 -19.79
N GLY A 184 22.15 -7.07 -19.02
CA GLY A 184 23.42 -7.64 -18.56
C GLY A 184 23.84 -7.27 -17.13
N ILE A 185 22.99 -6.61 -16.35
CA ILE A 185 23.26 -6.35 -14.93
C ILE A 185 22.84 -7.58 -14.10
N PHE A 186 23.81 -8.20 -13.43
CA PHE A 186 23.54 -9.38 -12.61
C PHE A 186 22.54 -9.12 -11.46
N PHE A 187 21.89 -10.19 -10.99
CA PHE A 187 20.89 -10.19 -9.92
C PHE A 187 21.40 -9.53 -8.62
N LEU A 188 22.62 -9.87 -8.19
CA LEU A 188 23.24 -9.40 -6.96
C LEU A 188 23.38 -7.85 -6.89
N PRO A 189 24.02 -7.16 -7.87
CA PRO A 189 24.11 -5.69 -7.89
C PRO A 189 22.77 -4.98 -7.76
N SER A 190 21.71 -5.47 -8.41
CA SER A 190 20.38 -4.86 -8.37
C SER A 190 19.79 -4.84 -6.97
N PHE A 191 19.87 -5.96 -6.24
CA PHE A 191 19.37 -6.03 -4.86
C PHE A 191 20.29 -5.33 -3.86
N LEU A 192 21.61 -5.31 -4.08
CA LEU A 192 22.53 -4.49 -3.27
C LEU A 192 22.23 -2.99 -3.40
N PHE A 193 21.89 -2.53 -4.61
CA PHE A 193 21.45 -1.15 -4.82
C PHE A 193 20.17 -0.84 -4.04
N LEU A 194 19.18 -1.74 -4.05
CA LEU A 194 17.97 -1.58 -3.23
C LEU A 194 18.28 -1.55 -1.73
N SER A 195 19.22 -2.36 -1.25
CA SER A 195 19.67 -2.30 0.14
C SER A 195 20.36 -0.98 0.46
N ALA A 196 21.14 -0.41 -0.46
CA ALA A 196 21.77 0.90 -0.28
C ALA A 196 20.75 2.06 -0.20
N CYS A 197 19.60 1.94 -0.87
CA CYS A 197 18.49 2.90 -0.76
C CYS A 197 17.93 3.03 0.68
N SER A 198 18.24 2.09 1.59
CA SER A 198 17.97 2.23 3.03
C SER A 198 18.50 3.52 3.64
N VAL A 199 19.63 4.04 3.15
CA VAL A 199 20.19 5.33 3.57
C VAL A 199 19.23 6.47 3.24
N LEU A 200 18.61 6.45 2.05
CA LEU A 200 17.61 7.46 1.67
C LEU A 200 16.37 7.39 2.58
N HIS A 201 15.92 6.18 2.94
CA HIS A 201 14.82 6.00 3.88
C HIS A 201 15.17 6.55 5.27
N LEU A 202 16.39 6.33 5.76
CA LEU A 202 16.87 6.88 7.04
C LEU A 202 16.90 8.41 7.01
N LEU A 203 17.49 9.00 5.96
CA LEU A 203 17.52 10.46 5.78
C LEU A 203 16.10 11.04 5.78
N ARG A 204 15.18 10.47 5.00
CA ARG A 204 13.78 10.92 4.96
C ARG A 204 13.11 10.81 6.33
N THR A 205 13.34 9.71 7.05
CA THR A 205 12.78 9.47 8.39
C THR A 205 13.20 10.54 9.39
N PHE A 206 14.48 10.91 9.42
CA PHE A 206 14.99 11.85 10.41
C PHE A 206 14.74 13.32 10.03
N PHE A 207 14.79 13.68 8.74
CA PHE A 207 14.76 15.07 8.30
C PHE A 207 13.38 15.57 7.84
N LEU A 208 12.55 14.71 7.23
CA LEU A 208 11.29 15.12 6.60
C LEU A 208 10.03 14.69 7.35
N LEU A 209 10.07 13.60 8.13
CA LEU A 209 8.90 13.05 8.81
C LEU A 209 8.76 13.54 10.26
N PRO A 210 7.53 13.53 10.81
CA PRO A 210 7.31 13.86 12.21
C PRO A 210 7.79 12.69 13.07
N ARG A 211 8.35 12.98 14.26
CA ARG A 211 8.89 11.92 15.11
C ARG A 211 7.81 10.99 15.69
N GLY A 212 6.63 11.55 15.97
CA GLY A 212 5.47 10.85 16.51
C GLY A 212 4.27 10.89 15.55
N LYS A 213 3.08 10.55 16.07
CA LYS A 213 1.81 10.62 15.34
C LYS A 213 1.40 12.08 15.14
N ILE A 214 0.85 12.40 13.98
CA ILE A 214 0.27 13.73 13.73
C ILE A 214 -1.04 13.82 14.53
N PRO A 215 -1.19 14.80 15.45
CA PRO A 215 -2.41 14.97 16.23
C PRO A 215 -3.59 15.39 15.36
N HIS A 216 -4.78 14.96 15.75
CA HIS A 216 -6.05 15.38 15.13
C HIS A 216 -7.03 15.82 16.23
N PRO A 217 -7.66 17.01 16.12
CA PRO A 217 -7.51 18.03 15.09
C PRO A 217 -6.09 18.63 15.05
N LEU A 218 -5.68 19.13 13.87
CA LEU A 218 -4.36 19.75 13.68
C LEU A 218 -4.30 21.07 14.48
N PRO A 219 -3.34 21.27 15.39
CA PRO A 219 -3.14 22.56 16.05
C PRO A 219 -2.70 23.63 15.05
N ASP A 220 -3.13 24.87 15.26
CA ASP A 220 -2.68 26.01 14.44
C ASP A 220 -1.14 26.13 14.46
N GLY A 221 -0.52 26.10 13.27
CA GLY A 221 0.93 26.23 13.11
C GLY A 221 1.76 24.93 13.19
N TYR A 222 1.14 23.74 13.13
CA TYR A 222 1.88 22.47 13.17
C TYR A 222 2.93 22.34 12.04
N THR A 223 4.19 22.17 12.44
CA THR A 223 5.36 21.97 11.56
C THR A 223 5.87 20.53 11.67
N CYS A 224 6.06 19.87 10.53
CA CYS A 224 6.52 18.48 10.46
C CYS A 224 8.06 18.40 10.41
N GLY A 225 8.74 17.98 11.49
CA GLY A 225 10.16 17.59 11.50
C GLY A 225 11.03 18.29 12.56
N ILE A 226 12.37 18.28 12.43
CA ILE A 226 13.32 18.63 13.52
C ILE A 226 13.15 20.08 13.99
N THR A 227 12.34 20.28 15.03
CA THR A 227 12.47 21.39 15.97
C THR A 227 13.20 20.84 17.18
N CYS A 228 14.53 20.86 17.12
CA CYS A 228 15.35 20.68 18.32
C CYS A 228 15.27 21.99 19.10
N GLY A 229 14.37 22.06 20.08
CA GLY A 229 14.24 23.26 20.91
C GLY A 229 12.86 23.41 21.53
N LYS A 230 12.74 22.97 22.79
CA LYS A 230 11.66 23.25 23.73
C LYS A 230 10.25 22.89 23.24
N SER A 231 9.89 21.62 23.42
CA SER A 231 8.52 21.31 23.81
C SER A 231 8.30 22.02 25.15
N LYS A 232 7.76 23.24 25.13
CA LYS A 232 7.02 23.71 26.30
C LYS A 232 5.84 22.76 26.40
N THR A 233 5.95 21.83 27.33
CA THR A 233 4.80 21.27 28.01
C THR A 233 4.01 22.48 28.53
N LEU A 234 3.05 22.97 27.74
CA LEU A 234 1.91 23.70 28.27
C LEU A 234 0.96 22.62 28.84
N SER A 235 1.49 21.89 29.82
CA SER A 235 0.71 21.18 30.80
C SER A 235 0.05 22.25 31.65
N LEU A 236 -1.26 22.34 31.48
CA LEU A 236 -2.32 22.61 32.45
C LEU A 236 -1.89 22.63 33.96
N GLU A 237 -0.99 23.52 34.36
CA GLU A 237 -0.53 23.62 35.75
C GLU A 237 -0.13 25.05 36.17
N GLN A 238 -0.55 26.06 35.41
CA GLN A 238 -0.24 27.47 35.72
C GLN A 238 -1.48 28.36 35.93
N ILE A 239 -2.64 27.76 36.23
CA ILE A 239 -3.89 28.50 36.53
C ILE A 239 -4.25 28.47 38.03
N THR A 240 -3.49 27.77 38.90
CA THR A 240 -3.85 27.62 40.32
C THR A 240 -3.12 28.51 41.32
N ALA A 241 -2.51 29.62 40.88
CA ALA A 241 -1.94 30.59 41.82
C ALA A 241 -1.98 32.02 41.26
N GLU A 242 -3.14 32.68 41.39
CA GLU A 242 -3.28 34.03 41.91
C GLU A 242 -4.77 34.44 41.84
N GLY A 243 -5.32 34.84 42.99
CA GLY A 243 -6.73 35.17 43.15
C GLY A 243 -7.08 36.62 42.81
N ASN A 244 -8.40 36.81 42.64
CA ASN A 244 -9.20 38.05 42.73
C ASN A 244 -9.17 39.07 41.57
N ASN A 245 -10.18 39.03 40.69
CA ASN A 245 -11.40 39.87 40.75
C ASN A 245 -12.27 39.74 39.46
N GLN A 246 -13.59 39.60 39.66
CA GLN A 246 -14.71 39.47 38.69
C GLN A 246 -14.96 40.73 37.80
N PRO A 247 -15.94 40.73 36.85
CA PRO A 247 -16.26 39.75 35.80
C PRO A 247 -16.53 40.44 34.43
N THR A 248 -16.42 39.74 33.30
CA THR A 248 -17.21 40.11 32.09
C THR A 248 -17.45 38.88 31.24
N THR A 249 -18.74 38.60 31.09
CA THR A 249 -19.39 37.57 30.29
C THR A 249 -19.06 37.71 28.80
N GLU A 250 -18.40 36.70 28.23
CA GLU A 250 -18.69 36.24 26.87
C GLU A 250 -18.58 34.70 26.85
N ASP A 251 -19.72 34.06 26.59
CA ASP A 251 -19.90 32.62 26.47
C ASP A 251 -19.04 32.04 25.33
N VAL A 252 -17.88 31.47 25.66
CA VAL A 252 -17.28 30.44 24.83
C VAL A 252 -18.02 29.15 25.15
N LYS A 253 -19.03 28.84 24.33
CA LYS A 253 -19.67 27.53 24.34
C LYS A 253 -18.60 26.47 24.11
N ASP A 254 -18.30 25.73 25.17
CA ASP A 254 -17.63 24.43 25.10
C ASP A 254 -18.39 23.57 24.09
N VAL A 255 -17.77 23.31 22.94
CA VAL A 255 -18.25 22.27 22.02
C VAL A 255 -17.99 20.93 22.73
N PRO A 256 -19.02 20.12 23.00
CA PRO A 256 -18.84 18.87 23.73
C PRO A 256 -17.94 17.93 22.92
N VAL A 257 -16.83 17.52 23.53
CA VAL A 257 -15.97 16.44 23.02
C VAL A 257 -16.82 15.18 22.97
N GLY A 258 -17.33 14.87 21.77
CA GLY A 258 -18.11 13.66 21.51
C GLY A 258 -17.31 12.43 21.94
N GLN A 259 -17.97 11.57 22.70
CA GLN A 259 -17.45 10.30 23.20
C GLN A 259 -16.89 9.47 22.01
N GLU A 260 -15.56 9.39 21.87
CA GLU A 260 -14.95 8.63 20.77
C GLU A 260 -15.34 7.15 20.87
N LYS A 261 -15.95 6.60 19.80
CA LYS A 261 -16.37 5.19 19.74
C LYS A 261 -15.18 4.28 20.02
N SER A 262 -15.36 3.30 20.91
CA SER A 262 -14.29 2.37 21.25
C SER A 262 -13.97 1.45 20.04
N LEU A 263 -12.73 0.95 19.96
CA LEU A 263 -12.34 -0.02 18.92
C LEU A 263 -13.25 -1.25 18.90
N ARG A 264 -13.71 -1.70 20.09
CA ARG A 264 -14.62 -2.83 20.22
C ARG A 264 -16.00 -2.56 19.61
N GLU A 265 -16.51 -1.34 19.75
CA GLU A 265 -17.76 -0.92 19.11
C GLU A 265 -17.60 -0.85 17.59
N CYS A 266 -16.47 -0.34 17.11
CA CYS A 266 -16.17 -0.29 15.67
C CYS A 266 -16.17 -1.70 15.05
N LEU A 267 -15.52 -2.66 15.71
CA LEU A 267 -15.44 -4.05 15.24
C LEU A 267 -16.78 -4.81 15.32
N LYS A 268 -17.67 -4.42 16.23
CA LYS A 268 -19.02 -5.01 16.33
C LYS A 268 -20.01 -4.38 15.33
N SER A 269 -19.62 -3.32 14.63
CA SER A 269 -20.48 -2.66 13.66
C SER A 269 -20.81 -3.58 12.50
N ARG A 270 -22.10 -3.65 12.13
CA ARG A 270 -22.56 -4.41 10.95
C ARG A 270 -21.93 -3.88 9.65
N LEU A 271 -21.68 -2.58 9.59
CA LEU A 271 -21.01 -1.91 8.46
C LEU A 271 -19.60 -2.48 8.25
N PHE A 272 -18.87 -2.69 9.35
CA PHE A 272 -17.50 -3.20 9.33
C PHE A 272 -17.45 -4.60 8.70
N TRP A 273 -18.31 -5.51 9.14
CA TRP A 273 -18.34 -6.90 8.65
C TRP A 273 -18.74 -7.02 7.18
N TRP A 274 -19.71 -6.21 6.72
CA TRP A 274 -20.07 -6.19 5.30
C TRP A 274 -18.92 -5.66 4.44
N HIS A 275 -18.25 -4.60 4.87
CA HIS A 275 -17.09 -4.06 4.17
C HIS A 275 -15.91 -5.04 4.16
N LEU A 276 -15.66 -5.73 5.27
CA LEU A 276 -14.65 -6.78 5.38
C LEU A 276 -14.91 -7.94 4.42
N LEU A 277 -16.16 -8.42 4.36
CA LEU A 277 -16.55 -9.48 3.42
C LEU A 277 -16.36 -9.02 1.97
N TRP A 278 -16.82 -7.81 1.66
CA TRP A 278 -16.69 -7.20 0.34
C TRP A 278 -15.22 -7.09 -0.09
N LEU A 279 -14.34 -6.58 0.79
CA LEU A 279 -12.92 -6.44 0.48
C LEU A 279 -12.24 -7.81 0.34
N SER A 280 -12.52 -8.76 1.25
CA SER A 280 -11.92 -10.10 1.23
C SER A 280 -12.15 -10.81 -0.10
N VAL A 281 -13.37 -10.77 -0.64
CA VAL A 281 -13.71 -11.42 -1.92
C VAL A 281 -12.93 -10.80 -3.08
N MET A 282 -12.88 -9.47 -3.14
CA MET A 282 -12.16 -8.77 -4.21
C MET A 282 -10.64 -8.96 -4.10
N LEU A 283 -10.09 -8.87 -2.89
CA LEU A 283 -8.66 -9.02 -2.66
C LEU A 283 -8.16 -10.41 -3.05
N LEU A 284 -8.90 -11.46 -2.65
CA LEU A 284 -8.61 -12.83 -3.05
C LEU A 284 -8.58 -12.98 -4.58
N ARG A 285 -9.54 -12.38 -5.29
CA ARG A 285 -9.61 -12.42 -6.74
C ARG A 285 -8.39 -11.78 -7.42
N HIS A 286 -7.85 -10.69 -6.87
CA HIS A 286 -6.63 -10.05 -7.41
C HIS A 286 -5.38 -10.89 -7.13
N TYR A 287 -5.22 -11.38 -5.90
CA TYR A 287 -4.06 -12.20 -5.55
C TYR A 287 -3.99 -13.50 -6.36
N LEU A 288 -5.13 -14.16 -6.58
CA LEU A 288 -5.21 -15.33 -7.45
C LEU A 288 -4.79 -14.99 -8.89
N TYR A 289 -5.21 -13.84 -9.42
CA TYR A 289 -4.82 -13.42 -10.77
C TYR A 289 -3.32 -13.20 -10.90
N ILE A 290 -2.73 -12.40 -10.01
CA ILE A 290 -1.30 -12.06 -10.05
C ILE A 290 -0.45 -13.32 -9.87
N GLY A 291 -0.82 -14.19 -8.93
CA GLY A 291 -0.10 -15.43 -8.66
C GLY A 291 -0.16 -16.44 -9.80
N THR A 292 -1.26 -16.48 -10.55
CA THR A 292 -1.47 -17.44 -11.66
C THR A 292 -1.21 -16.86 -13.05
N LEU A 293 -0.80 -15.59 -13.15
CA LEU A 293 -0.62 -14.89 -14.43
C LEU A 293 0.40 -15.60 -15.34
N ASN A 294 1.59 -15.92 -14.83
CA ASN A 294 2.63 -16.59 -15.63
C ASN A 294 2.17 -17.98 -16.13
N PRO A 295 1.64 -18.89 -15.29
CA PRO A 295 1.04 -20.14 -15.75
C PRO A 295 -0.11 -19.95 -16.76
N MET A 296 -0.99 -18.97 -16.54
CA MET A 296 -2.08 -18.64 -17.46
C MET A 296 -1.54 -18.22 -18.83
N LEU A 297 -0.57 -17.31 -18.87
CA LEU A 297 0.06 -16.85 -20.10
C LEU A 297 0.77 -17.99 -20.82
N HIS A 298 1.53 -18.81 -20.10
CA HIS A 298 2.20 -19.98 -20.68
C HIS A 298 1.21 -20.94 -21.35
N ARG A 299 0.03 -21.14 -20.77
CA ARG A 299 -1.03 -21.95 -21.39
C ARG A 299 -1.65 -21.27 -22.61
N LEU A 300 -1.81 -19.96 -22.60
CA LEU A 300 -2.43 -19.20 -23.71
C LEU A 300 -1.50 -19.00 -24.90
N THR A 301 -0.19 -19.05 -24.70
CA THR A 301 0.83 -18.89 -25.75
C THR A 301 1.39 -20.23 -26.25
N ASP A 302 0.76 -21.35 -25.92
CA ASP A 302 1.24 -22.71 -26.23
C ASP A 302 2.70 -22.96 -25.79
N GLY A 303 3.12 -22.29 -24.71
CA GLY A 303 4.46 -22.39 -24.14
C GLY A 303 5.54 -21.56 -24.82
N ASP A 304 5.21 -20.62 -25.73
CA ASP A 304 6.20 -19.71 -26.31
C ASP A 304 6.77 -18.75 -25.25
N PRO A 305 8.06 -18.88 -24.86
CA PRO A 305 8.65 -18.08 -23.80
C PRO A 305 8.76 -16.59 -24.17
N SER A 306 8.87 -16.26 -25.46
CA SER A 306 9.00 -14.88 -25.93
C SER A 306 7.69 -14.11 -25.75
N LEU A 307 6.57 -14.73 -26.10
CA LEU A 307 5.23 -14.16 -25.90
C LEU A 307 4.86 -14.07 -24.42
N VAL A 308 5.20 -15.06 -23.60
CA VAL A 308 4.99 -14.97 -22.14
C VAL A 308 5.73 -13.78 -21.56
N SER A 309 7.01 -13.61 -21.91
CA SER A 309 7.82 -12.48 -21.46
C SER A 309 7.17 -11.14 -21.87
N TRP A 310 6.77 -11.02 -23.14
CA TRP A 310 6.12 -9.82 -23.69
C TRP A 310 4.83 -9.44 -22.96
N TYR A 311 3.93 -10.40 -22.72
CA TYR A 311 2.68 -10.14 -22.02
C TYR A 311 2.89 -9.84 -20.53
N THR A 312 3.88 -10.48 -19.89
CA THR A 312 4.28 -10.17 -18.52
C THR A 312 4.84 -8.75 -18.41
N ASP A 313 5.61 -8.29 -19.40
CA ASP A 313 6.08 -6.91 -19.46
C ASP A 313 4.95 -5.92 -19.69
N ALA A 314 4.01 -6.24 -20.60
CA ALA A 314 2.83 -5.42 -20.81
C ALA A 314 2.00 -5.28 -19.52
N PHE A 315 1.76 -6.37 -18.80
CA PHE A 315 1.09 -6.33 -17.50
C PHE A 315 1.85 -5.44 -16.51
N ALA A 316 3.15 -5.63 -16.37
CA ALA A 316 3.95 -4.86 -15.43
C ALA A 316 4.02 -3.35 -15.81
N ILE A 317 4.06 -3.01 -17.10
CA ILE A 317 3.96 -1.63 -17.58
C ILE A 317 2.59 -1.04 -17.24
N THR A 318 1.50 -1.78 -17.42
CA THR A 318 0.18 -1.26 -17.03
C THR A 318 0.08 -0.96 -15.53
N GLN A 319 0.75 -1.73 -14.67
CA GLN A 319 0.76 -1.47 -13.23
C GLN A 319 1.38 -0.11 -12.86
N LEU A 320 2.38 0.38 -13.61
CA LEU A 320 2.94 1.73 -13.43
C LEU A 320 1.87 2.82 -13.53
N CYS A 321 0.83 2.60 -14.32
CA CYS A 321 -0.26 3.56 -14.51
C CYS A 321 -1.25 3.61 -13.32
N GLY A 322 -1.18 2.67 -12.37
CA GLY A 322 -2.09 2.62 -11.21
C GLY A 322 -2.12 3.92 -10.39
N VAL A 323 -0.97 4.56 -10.20
CA VAL A 323 -0.86 5.86 -9.51
C VAL A 323 -1.69 6.96 -10.18
N LEU A 324 -1.90 6.90 -11.49
CA LEU A 324 -2.70 7.88 -12.25
C LEU A 324 -4.21 7.66 -12.05
N CYS A 325 -4.63 6.40 -11.85
CA CYS A 325 -6.03 6.03 -11.65
C CYS A 325 -6.47 6.18 -10.19
N ALA A 326 -5.55 6.03 -9.24
CA ALA A 326 -5.83 6.10 -7.81
C ALA A 326 -6.44 7.42 -7.28
N PRO A 327 -6.07 8.64 -7.76
CA PRO A 327 -6.72 9.86 -7.30
C PRO A 327 -8.18 9.95 -7.74
N TRP A 328 -8.59 9.26 -8.83
CA TRP A 328 -9.98 9.32 -9.29
C TRP A 328 -10.96 8.86 -8.23
N ASN A 329 -10.61 7.80 -7.49
CA ASN A 329 -11.49 7.33 -6.43
C ASN A 329 -11.57 8.33 -5.27
N GLY A 330 -10.44 8.84 -4.79
CA GLY A 330 -10.40 9.85 -3.73
C GLY A 330 -11.15 11.14 -4.09
N LEU A 331 -11.07 11.57 -5.35
CA LEU A 331 -11.83 12.71 -5.87
C LEU A 331 -13.34 12.46 -5.87
N ILE A 332 -13.80 11.23 -6.16
CA ILE A 332 -15.22 10.86 -6.06
C ILE A 332 -15.70 10.98 -4.60
N PHE A 333 -14.92 10.51 -3.64
CA PHE A 333 -15.21 10.66 -2.20
C PHE A 333 -15.25 12.14 -1.79
N ASP A 334 -14.17 12.88 -2.04
CA ASP A 334 -14.03 14.27 -1.60
C ASP A 334 -15.12 15.16 -2.24
N ARG A 335 -15.46 14.94 -3.53
CA ARG A 335 -16.54 15.66 -4.21
C ARG A 335 -17.93 15.33 -3.66
N ASN A 336 -18.19 14.07 -3.33
CA ASN A 336 -19.49 13.68 -2.80
C ASN A 336 -19.68 14.11 -1.35
N LYS A 337 -18.60 14.20 -0.56
CA LYS A 337 -18.62 14.74 0.80
C LYS A 337 -18.95 16.23 0.84
N GLY A 338 -18.54 17.00 -0.19
CA GLY A 338 -18.86 18.42 -0.30
C GLY A 338 -20.31 18.76 -0.68
N LYS A 339 -21.20 17.77 -0.84
CA LYS A 339 -22.61 18.01 -1.16
C LYS A 339 -23.40 18.36 0.12
N PRO A 340 -24.35 19.30 0.04
CA PRO A 340 -25.16 19.65 1.21
C PRO A 340 -25.96 18.44 1.70
N SER A 341 -25.92 18.21 3.01
CA SER A 341 -26.69 17.15 3.67
C SER A 341 -28.18 17.34 3.41
N THR A 342 -28.90 16.23 3.22
CA THR A 342 -30.37 16.30 3.16
C THR A 342 -30.96 16.64 4.53
N GLU A 343 -32.09 17.34 4.56
CA GLU A 343 -32.73 17.75 5.82
C GLU A 343 -33.03 16.51 6.69
N GLY A 344 -32.48 16.48 7.91
CA GLY A 344 -32.63 15.37 8.86
C GLY A 344 -31.54 14.29 8.81
N GLU A 345 -30.56 14.38 7.91
CA GLU A 345 -29.45 13.44 7.77
C GLU A 345 -28.31 13.74 8.75
N SER A 346 -27.80 12.72 9.44
CA SER A 346 -26.60 12.87 10.28
C SER A 346 -25.35 13.14 9.42
N GLU A 347 -24.38 13.89 9.95
CA GLU A 347 -23.08 14.10 9.29
C GLU A 347 -22.42 12.76 8.90
N GLN A 348 -22.56 11.74 9.75
CA GLN A 348 -22.04 10.40 9.49
C GLN A 348 -22.76 9.71 8.32
N GLU A 349 -24.07 9.94 8.15
CA GLU A 349 -24.87 9.33 7.08
C GLU A 349 -24.56 9.96 5.72
N ALA A 350 -24.42 11.29 5.69
CA ALA A 350 -23.99 12.02 4.50
C ALA A 350 -22.59 11.57 4.02
N ASP A 351 -21.67 11.37 4.97
CA ASP A 351 -20.33 10.85 4.74
C ASP A 351 -20.34 9.40 4.19
N LEU A 352 -21.20 8.53 4.74
CA LEU A 352 -21.37 7.17 4.20
C LEU A 352 -21.99 7.17 2.80
N ARG A 353 -22.98 8.03 2.55
CA ARG A 353 -23.61 8.20 1.23
C ARG A 353 -22.57 8.60 0.17
N ALA A 354 -21.59 9.43 0.54
CA ALA A 354 -20.51 9.81 -0.35
C ALA A 354 -19.65 8.61 -0.82
N SER A 355 -19.59 7.55 -0.02
CA SER A 355 -18.81 6.34 -0.26
C SER A 355 -19.48 5.34 -1.22
N VAL A 356 -20.82 5.37 -1.32
CA VAL A 356 -21.61 4.36 -2.05
C VAL A 356 -21.22 4.27 -3.53
N LEU A 357 -21.07 5.42 -4.19
CA LEU A 357 -20.71 5.45 -5.61
C LEU A 357 -19.34 4.83 -5.87
N SER A 358 -18.34 5.12 -5.01
CA SER A 358 -17.01 4.51 -5.12
C SER A 358 -17.08 3.00 -4.98
N LEU A 359 -17.75 2.51 -3.92
CA LEU A 359 -17.83 1.06 -3.64
C LEU A 359 -18.55 0.31 -4.77
N PHE A 360 -19.62 0.90 -5.32
CA PHE A 360 -20.33 0.36 -6.46
C PHE A 360 -19.45 0.30 -7.72
N LEU A 361 -18.76 1.39 -8.06
CA LEU A 361 -17.86 1.43 -9.22
C LEU A 361 -16.73 0.40 -9.10
N THR A 362 -16.16 0.26 -7.89
CA THR A 362 -15.13 -0.74 -7.61
C THR A 362 -15.68 -2.16 -7.81
N ALA A 363 -16.89 -2.46 -7.33
CA ALA A 363 -17.51 -3.76 -7.54
C ALA A 363 -17.79 -4.06 -9.02
N LEU A 364 -18.30 -3.08 -9.75
CA LEU A 364 -18.56 -3.19 -11.18
C LEU A 364 -17.26 -3.47 -11.96
N GLN A 365 -16.20 -2.71 -11.67
CA GLN A 365 -14.87 -2.91 -12.27
C GLN A 365 -14.33 -4.31 -11.98
N CYS A 366 -14.49 -4.80 -10.73
CA CYS A 366 -14.05 -6.14 -10.36
C CYS A 366 -14.78 -7.26 -11.11
N VAL A 367 -16.07 -7.10 -11.35
CA VAL A 367 -16.86 -8.05 -12.16
C VAL A 367 -16.40 -8.02 -13.61
N LEU A 368 -16.24 -6.84 -14.22
CA LEU A 368 -15.77 -6.68 -15.59
C LEU A 368 -14.38 -7.31 -15.79
N PHE A 369 -13.44 -6.97 -14.91
CA PHE A 369 -12.11 -7.60 -14.87
C PHE A 369 -12.20 -9.13 -14.77
N SER A 370 -13.05 -9.63 -13.89
CA SER A 370 -13.18 -11.07 -13.67
C SER A 370 -13.72 -11.81 -14.89
N VAL A 371 -14.71 -11.23 -15.58
CA VAL A 371 -15.28 -11.78 -16.82
C VAL A 371 -14.21 -11.79 -17.93
N CYS A 372 -13.49 -10.69 -18.14
CA CYS A 372 -12.46 -10.60 -19.17
C CYS A 372 -11.31 -11.59 -18.94
N ALA A 373 -10.88 -11.77 -17.70
CA ALA A 373 -9.81 -12.72 -17.35
C ALA A 373 -10.20 -14.19 -17.56
N CYS A 374 -11.49 -14.54 -17.50
CA CYS A 374 -11.97 -15.91 -17.75
C CYS A 374 -12.01 -16.28 -19.23
N ILE A 375 -12.00 -15.29 -20.13
CA ILE A 375 -12.05 -15.52 -21.57
C ILE A 375 -10.63 -15.86 -22.07
N PRO A 376 -10.41 -17.05 -22.66
CA PRO A 376 -9.08 -17.49 -23.08
C PRO A 376 -8.68 -16.85 -24.42
N SER A 377 -8.47 -15.54 -24.43
CA SER A 377 -7.98 -14.81 -25.61
C SER A 377 -6.81 -13.90 -25.25
N LEU A 378 -5.70 -14.06 -25.99
CA LEU A 378 -4.47 -13.28 -25.79
C LEU A 378 -4.68 -11.77 -26.03
N PRO A 379 -5.34 -11.31 -27.11
CA PRO A 379 -5.52 -9.87 -27.33
C PRO A 379 -6.37 -9.19 -26.25
N LEU A 380 -7.34 -9.90 -25.68
CA LEU A 380 -8.20 -9.37 -24.61
C LEU A 380 -7.41 -9.14 -23.31
N GLN A 381 -6.30 -9.85 -23.09
CA GLN A 381 -5.53 -9.71 -21.85
C GLN A 381 -4.99 -8.29 -21.66
N TYR A 382 -4.65 -7.55 -22.71
CA TYR A 382 -4.28 -6.13 -22.57
C TYR A 382 -5.38 -5.30 -21.91
N PHE A 383 -6.64 -5.54 -22.31
CA PHE A 383 -7.79 -4.88 -21.70
C PHE A 383 -8.02 -5.36 -20.26
N THR A 384 -7.87 -6.67 -20.01
CA THR A 384 -7.93 -7.25 -18.66
C THR A 384 -6.89 -6.60 -17.73
N PHE A 385 -5.66 -6.38 -18.21
CA PHE A 385 -4.60 -5.73 -17.42
C PHE A 385 -4.97 -4.30 -17.04
N VAL A 386 -5.49 -3.51 -17.99
CA VAL A 386 -5.95 -2.15 -17.72
C VAL A 386 -7.09 -2.13 -16.70
N LEU A 387 -8.08 -3.02 -16.84
CA LEU A 387 -9.18 -3.14 -15.88
C LEU A 387 -8.70 -3.56 -14.50
N GLU A 388 -7.76 -4.50 -14.42
CA GLU A 388 -7.16 -4.94 -13.15
C GLU A 388 -6.50 -3.77 -12.42
N VAL A 389 -5.69 -2.98 -13.11
CA VAL A 389 -4.95 -1.85 -12.51
C VAL A 389 -5.90 -0.75 -12.01
N ILE A 390 -6.93 -0.43 -12.79
CA ILE A 390 -7.95 0.54 -12.39
C ILE A 390 -8.70 0.04 -11.16
N ASN A 391 -9.20 -1.20 -11.22
CA ASN A 391 -9.95 -1.81 -10.13
C ASN A 391 -9.12 -1.91 -8.85
N ARG A 392 -7.85 -2.33 -8.96
CA ARG A 392 -6.91 -2.43 -7.85
C ARG A 392 -6.71 -1.07 -7.18
N SER A 393 -6.51 -0.02 -7.96
CA SER A 393 -6.34 1.35 -7.47
C SER A 393 -7.59 1.84 -6.71
N PHE A 394 -8.77 1.52 -7.23
CA PHE A 394 -10.05 1.83 -6.59
C PHE A 394 -10.25 1.01 -5.31
N LEU A 395 -9.88 -0.27 -5.30
CA LEU A 395 -10.03 -1.17 -4.16
C LEU A 395 -9.21 -0.71 -2.95
N PHE A 396 -7.90 -0.55 -3.11
CA PHE A 396 -7.02 -0.17 -1.99
C PHE A 396 -7.24 1.29 -1.57
N GLY A 397 -7.31 2.22 -2.53
CA GLY A 397 -7.58 3.62 -2.24
C GLY A 397 -8.97 3.84 -1.64
N GLY A 398 -9.99 3.16 -2.18
CA GLY A 398 -11.37 3.24 -1.72
C GLY A 398 -11.57 2.63 -0.35
N ASN A 399 -10.91 1.51 -0.05
CA ASN A 399 -10.88 0.94 1.30
C ASN A 399 -10.29 1.94 2.30
N ALA A 400 -9.14 2.54 1.99
CA ALA A 400 -8.50 3.51 2.86
C ALA A 400 -9.37 4.76 3.07
N ALA A 401 -9.98 5.28 2.00
CA ALA A 401 -10.90 6.42 2.07
C ALA A 401 -12.16 6.09 2.88
N PHE A 402 -12.78 4.92 2.64
CA PHE A 402 -13.94 4.47 3.38
C PHE A 402 -13.66 4.33 4.87
N ILE A 403 -12.56 3.69 5.27
CA ILE A 403 -12.22 3.53 6.69
C ILE A 403 -11.94 4.89 7.36
N ASN A 404 -11.36 5.83 6.62
CA ASN A 404 -11.13 7.20 7.09
C ASN A 404 -12.42 7.95 7.39
N VAL A 405 -13.44 7.74 6.55
CA VAL A 405 -14.73 8.43 6.63
C VAL A 405 -15.68 7.74 7.62
N ALA A 406 -15.73 6.40 7.60
CA ALA A 406 -16.70 5.63 8.37
C ALA A 406 -16.32 5.43 9.84
N PHE A 407 -15.04 5.57 10.21
CA PHE A 407 -14.54 5.24 11.55
C PHE A 407 -13.61 6.31 12.16
N PRO A 408 -13.50 6.36 13.50
CA PRO A 408 -12.63 7.32 14.18
C PRO A 408 -11.15 7.17 13.80
N LEU A 409 -10.48 8.32 13.64
CA LEU A 409 -9.08 8.38 13.18
C LEU A 409 -8.07 7.82 14.18
N CYS A 410 -8.41 7.85 15.46
CA CYS A 410 -7.64 7.22 16.53
C CYS A 410 -7.46 5.71 16.31
N HIS A 411 -8.36 5.07 15.54
CA HIS A 411 -8.32 3.66 15.21
C HIS A 411 -8.06 3.37 13.72
N PHE A 412 -7.79 4.40 12.91
CA PHE A 412 -7.61 4.26 11.46
C PHE A 412 -6.61 3.16 11.09
N THR A 413 -5.39 3.21 11.64
CA THR A 413 -4.33 2.26 11.29
C THR A 413 -4.67 0.83 11.68
N LYS A 414 -5.31 0.64 12.84
CA LYS A 414 -5.74 -0.69 13.34
C LYS A 414 -6.89 -1.24 12.50
N LEU A 415 -7.88 -0.44 12.18
CA LEU A 415 -9.03 -0.87 11.36
C LEU A 415 -8.59 -1.13 9.92
N TYR A 416 -7.79 -0.24 9.34
CA TYR A 416 -7.22 -0.42 8.01
C TYR A 416 -6.43 -1.73 7.92
N GLY A 417 -5.58 -2.01 8.90
CA GLY A 417 -4.82 -3.25 8.93
C GLY A 417 -5.60 -4.50 9.33
N LEU A 418 -6.80 -4.39 9.92
CA LEU A 418 -7.65 -5.55 10.22
C LEU A 418 -8.56 -5.93 9.04
N VAL A 419 -8.84 -4.97 8.14
CA VAL A 419 -9.65 -5.21 6.95
C VAL A 419 -8.82 -5.80 5.80
N LEU A 420 -7.55 -5.40 5.68
CA LEU A 420 -6.57 -5.89 4.71
C LEU A 420 -5.97 -7.23 5.09
#